data_AF-A0A9D6R083-F1
#
_entry.id   AF-A0A9D6R083-F1
#
_cell.length_a   1.000
_cell.length_b   1.000
_cell.length_c   1.000
_cell.angle_alpha   90.00
_cell.angle_beta   90.00
_cell.angle_gamma   90.00
#
_symmetry.space_group_name_H-M   'P 1'
#
loop_
_entity.id
_entity.type
_entity.pdbx_description
1 polymer ?
#
loop_
_entity_poly.entity_id
_entity_poly.type
_entity_poly.pdbx_seq_one_letter_code
_entity_poly.pdbx_strand_id
1 'polypeptide(L)'
;MDLSAFAIDGMIPQRVESPTTIEDLARIVADAAKENAAISAWGGGTMQTLGNSPLYYNVALQISRLNQVIEYSPDDLIITVQAGMTIEQVQKQLAAHNQFLPLDPPRAERATIGGVLATDASGALRLRFGPARDFTLGMRVVNAHGTLIKCGG
;
A
#
# COMPACT_ATOMS: atom_id res chain seq x y z
N MET A 1 -1.84 -1.49 -21.44
CA MET A 1 -1.80 -2.26 -20.18
C MET A 1 -3.00 -3.18 -20.18
N ASP A 2 -2.84 -4.44 -19.80
CA ASP A 2 -3.95 -5.38 -19.68
C ASP A 2 -4.74 -5.07 -18.40
N LEU A 3 -5.98 -4.62 -18.55
CA LEU A 3 -6.85 -4.27 -17.42
C LEU A 3 -7.32 -5.51 -16.64
N SER A 4 -7.35 -6.68 -17.27
CA SER A 4 -7.78 -7.93 -16.62
C SER A 4 -6.83 -8.37 -15.50
N ALA A 5 -5.57 -7.94 -15.55
CA ALA A 5 -4.58 -8.14 -14.48
C ALA A 5 -4.98 -7.47 -13.16
N PHE A 6 -5.92 -6.52 -13.20
CA PHE A 6 -6.46 -5.79 -12.06
C PHE A 6 -7.87 -6.24 -11.68
N ALA A 7 -8.31 -7.41 -12.12
CA ALA A 7 -9.67 -7.88 -11.81
C ALA A 7 -9.86 -8.16 -10.31
N ILE A 8 -11.03 -7.78 -9.78
CA ILE A 8 -11.49 -8.11 -8.43
C ILE A 8 -12.79 -8.91 -8.58
N ASP A 9 -12.78 -10.17 -8.14
CA ASP A 9 -13.93 -11.08 -8.21
C ASP A 9 -14.61 -11.13 -9.60
N GLY A 10 -13.80 -11.07 -10.67
CA GLY A 10 -14.27 -11.08 -12.05
C GLY A 10 -14.66 -9.72 -12.63
N MET A 11 -14.71 -8.66 -11.82
CA MET A 11 -14.90 -7.29 -12.31
C MET A 11 -13.57 -6.68 -12.75
N ILE A 12 -13.54 -6.15 -13.98
CA ILE A 12 -12.37 -5.49 -14.57
C ILE A 12 -12.56 -3.97 -14.41
N PRO A 13 -11.52 -3.21 -14.03
CA PRO A 13 -11.62 -1.75 -13.92
C PRO A 13 -11.79 -1.11 -15.30
N GLN A 14 -12.42 0.05 -15.35
CA GLN A 14 -12.50 0.85 -16.59
C GLN A 14 -11.14 1.46 -16.98
N ARG A 15 -10.32 1.82 -15.99
CA ARG A 15 -8.95 2.32 -16.18
C ARG A 15 -8.04 1.98 -15.01
N VAL A 16 -6.73 2.04 -15.26
CA VAL A 16 -5.68 1.93 -14.24
C VAL A 16 -4.94 3.27 -14.18
N GLU A 17 -4.80 3.81 -12.98
CA GLU A 17 -4.02 5.03 -12.70
C GLU A 17 -2.82 4.65 -11.85
N SER A 18 -1.63 5.18 -12.16
CA SER A 18 -0.37 4.75 -11.51
C SER A 18 0.48 5.94 -11.08
N PRO A 19 0.13 6.59 -9.95
CA PRO A 19 0.82 7.78 -9.48
C PRO A 19 2.29 7.52 -9.17
N THR A 20 3.13 8.51 -9.47
CA THR A 20 4.57 8.48 -9.14
C THR A 20 4.93 9.40 -7.97
N THR A 21 4.02 10.31 -7.58
CA THR A 21 4.18 11.18 -6.40
C THR A 21 2.92 11.20 -5.56
N ILE A 22 3.01 11.74 -4.34
CA ILE A 22 1.87 11.86 -3.42
C ILE A 22 0.88 12.92 -3.94
N GLU A 23 1.38 13.97 -4.58
CA GLU A 23 0.58 15.03 -5.20
C GLU A 23 -0.23 14.49 -6.38
N ASP A 24 0.37 13.61 -7.19
CA ASP A 24 -0.32 12.94 -8.29
C ASP A 24 -1.40 11.98 -7.77
N LEU A 25 -1.09 11.22 -6.72
CA LEU A 25 -2.06 10.39 -6.01
C LEU A 25 -3.26 11.22 -5.51
N ALA A 26 -2.99 12.35 -4.85
CA ALA A 26 -4.01 13.27 -4.35
C ALA A 26 -4.89 13.81 -5.48
N ARG A 27 -4.29 14.24 -6.59
CA ARG A 27 -4.98 14.73 -7.78
C ARG A 27 -5.89 13.66 -8.40
N ILE A 28 -5.37 12.44 -8.60
CA ILE A 28 -6.15 11.33 -9.18
C ILE A 28 -7.39 11.03 -8.31
N VAL A 29 -7.24 10.99 -6.99
CA VAL A 29 -8.36 10.75 -6.08
C VAL A 29 -9.36 11.90 -6.13
N ALA A 30 -8.91 13.16 -6.16
CA ALA A 30 -9.78 14.32 -6.28
C ALA A 30 -10.57 14.34 -7.61
N ASP A 31 -9.93 13.98 -8.72
CA ASP A 31 -10.57 13.95 -10.04
C ASP A 31 -11.60 12.82 -10.14
N ALA A 32 -11.26 11.62 -9.64
CA ALA A 32 -12.23 10.52 -9.53
C ALA A 32 -13.43 10.87 -8.65
N ALA A 33 -13.23 11.62 -7.56
CA ALA A 33 -14.33 12.10 -6.71
C ALA A 33 -15.27 13.05 -7.47
N LYS A 34 -14.75 13.97 -8.29
CA LYS A 34 -15.57 14.86 -9.15
C LYS A 34 -16.37 14.07 -10.19
N GLU A 35 -15.82 12.98 -10.68
CA GLU A 35 -16.45 12.08 -11.67
C GLU A 35 -17.45 11.10 -11.04
N ASN A 36 -17.55 11.03 -9.71
CA ASN A 36 -18.22 9.95 -8.97
C ASN A 36 -17.70 8.55 -9.38
N ALA A 37 -16.41 8.45 -9.68
CA ALA A 37 -15.75 7.20 -10.07
C ALA A 37 -15.31 6.41 -8.84
N ALA A 38 -15.72 5.15 -8.74
CA ALA A 38 -15.30 4.24 -7.69
C ALA A 38 -13.84 3.80 -7.88
N ILE A 39 -13.06 3.90 -6.80
CA ILE A 39 -11.63 3.55 -6.78
C ILE A 39 -11.42 2.30 -5.93
N SER A 40 -10.60 1.38 -6.43
CA SER A 40 -9.98 0.33 -5.60
C SER A 40 -8.47 0.48 -5.62
N ALA A 41 -7.86 0.62 -4.44
CA ALA A 41 -6.41 0.72 -4.31
C ALA A 41 -5.74 -0.61 -4.67
N TRP A 42 -4.61 -0.54 -5.37
CA TRP A 42 -3.89 -1.71 -5.85
C TRP A 42 -2.40 -1.63 -5.55
N GLY A 43 -1.97 -2.37 -4.51
CA GLY A 43 -0.56 -2.63 -4.23
C GLY A 43 -0.02 -3.74 -5.13
N GLY A 44 0.33 -4.88 -4.53
CA GLY A 44 0.76 -6.10 -5.27
C GLY A 44 -0.38 -7.03 -5.70
N GLY A 45 -1.63 -6.69 -5.40
CA GLY A 45 -2.80 -7.50 -5.70
C GLY A 45 -2.95 -8.76 -4.83
N THR A 46 -2.26 -8.85 -3.69
CA THR A 46 -2.18 -10.09 -2.89
C THR A 46 -3.38 -10.34 -1.97
N MET A 47 -4.14 -9.29 -1.64
CA MET A 47 -5.29 -9.34 -0.73
C MET A 47 -6.57 -8.74 -1.35
N GLN A 48 -6.69 -8.70 -2.68
CA GLN A 48 -7.82 -8.04 -3.35
C GLN A 48 -9.16 -8.77 -3.19
N THR A 49 -9.12 -10.05 -2.83
CA THR A 49 -10.32 -10.84 -2.53
C THR A 49 -10.73 -10.75 -1.06
N LEU A 50 -10.05 -9.92 -0.25
CA LEU A 50 -10.39 -9.72 1.15
C LEU A 50 -11.48 -8.63 1.26
N GLY A 51 -12.60 -8.98 1.89
CA GLY A 51 -13.74 -8.07 2.07
C GLY A 51 -14.87 -8.35 1.08
N ASN A 52 -15.65 -7.32 0.76
CA ASN A 52 -16.78 -7.42 -0.16
C ASN A 52 -16.36 -7.07 -1.59
N SER A 53 -16.93 -7.76 -2.57
CA SER A 53 -16.77 -7.39 -3.98
C SER A 53 -17.30 -5.97 -4.22
N PRO A 54 -16.62 -5.17 -5.06
CA PRO A 54 -17.06 -3.81 -5.36
C PRO A 54 -18.38 -3.82 -6.14
N LEU A 55 -19.27 -2.86 -5.87
CA LEU A 55 -20.46 -2.64 -6.70
C LEU A 55 -20.12 -1.96 -8.04
N TYR A 56 -19.09 -1.11 -8.00
CA TYR A 56 -18.58 -0.37 -9.16
C TYR A 56 -17.06 -0.39 -9.11
N TYR A 57 -16.43 -0.53 -10.28
CA TYR A 57 -14.98 -0.54 -10.38
C TYR A 57 -14.51 0.31 -11.56
N ASN A 58 -14.36 1.61 -11.32
CA ASN A 58 -13.97 2.54 -12.38
C ASN A 58 -12.44 2.64 -12.47
N VAL A 59 -11.76 2.76 -11.32
CA VAL A 59 -10.32 3.03 -11.26
C VAL A 59 -9.62 2.00 -10.39
N ALA A 60 -8.68 1.26 -10.98
CA ALA A 60 -7.64 0.57 -10.24
C ALA A 60 -6.49 1.55 -9.97
N LEU A 61 -6.30 1.93 -8.70
CA LEU A 61 -5.26 2.87 -8.32
C LEU A 61 -3.98 2.13 -7.94
N GLN A 62 -3.10 1.92 -8.90
CA GLN A 62 -1.85 1.17 -8.74
C GLN A 62 -0.78 1.99 -8.02
N ILE A 63 -0.50 1.66 -6.77
CA ILE A 63 0.45 2.41 -5.93
C ILE A 63 1.90 1.90 -6.02
N SER A 64 2.18 0.85 -6.80
CA SER A 64 3.50 0.19 -6.83
C SER A 64 4.65 1.07 -7.31
N ARG A 65 4.36 2.25 -7.90
CA ARG A 65 5.34 3.25 -8.30
C ARG A 65 5.74 4.21 -7.16
N LEU A 66 4.97 4.25 -6.09
CA LEU A 66 5.31 4.93 -4.85
C LEU A 66 6.14 3.97 -3.98
N ASN A 67 7.38 3.70 -4.37
CA ASN A 67 8.20 2.62 -3.81
C ASN A 67 9.60 3.05 -3.35
N GLN A 68 9.73 4.28 -2.84
CA GLN A 68 11.00 4.82 -2.35
C GLN A 68 11.10 4.79 -0.81
N VAL A 69 12.34 4.65 -0.31
CA VAL A 69 12.67 5.00 1.07
C VAL A 69 12.73 6.52 1.15
N ILE A 70 11.97 7.11 2.08
CA ILE A 70 11.94 8.55 2.31
C ILE A 70 13.00 8.95 3.33
N GLU A 71 13.13 8.17 4.39
CA GLU A 71 14.07 8.40 5.47
C GLU A 71 14.39 7.07 6.15
N TYR A 72 15.64 6.88 6.58
CA TYR A 72 16.05 5.72 7.35
C TYR A 72 17.10 6.14 8.38
N SER A 73 16.76 5.98 9.66
CA SER A 73 17.67 6.13 10.81
C SER A 73 17.88 4.75 11.45
N PRO A 74 18.95 4.02 11.07
CA PRO A 74 19.21 2.68 11.60
C PRO A 74 19.45 2.68 13.11
N ASP A 75 20.11 3.73 13.63
CA ASP A 75 20.44 3.84 15.07
C ASP A 75 19.17 4.02 15.92
N ASP A 76 18.14 4.66 15.37
CA ASP A 76 16.84 4.85 16.04
C ASP A 76 15.84 3.73 15.74
N LEU A 77 16.18 2.78 14.87
CA LEU A 77 15.30 1.72 14.36
C LEU A 77 14.03 2.26 13.67
N ILE A 78 14.16 3.38 12.96
CA ILE A 78 13.05 4.05 12.26
C ILE A 78 13.31 4.08 10.76
N ILE A 79 12.31 3.63 9.97
CA ILE A 79 12.30 3.77 8.52
C ILE A 79 10.96 4.35 8.06
N THR A 80 11.02 5.37 7.21
CA THR A 80 9.87 5.93 6.50
C THR A 80 9.96 5.52 5.04
N VAL A 81 8.94 4.82 4.56
CA VAL A 81 8.86 4.30 3.18
C VAL A 81 7.56 4.68 2.52
N GLN A 82 7.56 4.72 1.19
CA GLN A 82 6.32 4.87 0.44
C GLN A 82 5.51 3.56 0.43
N ALA A 83 4.18 3.69 0.40
CA ALA A 83 3.23 2.59 0.57
C ALA A 83 3.30 1.47 -0.51
N GLY A 84 3.89 1.76 -1.66
CA GLY A 84 4.10 0.82 -2.76
C GLY A 84 5.35 -0.04 -2.66
N MET A 85 6.26 0.22 -1.70
CA MET A 85 7.38 -0.70 -1.44
C MET A 85 6.86 -2.05 -0.97
N THR A 86 7.43 -3.13 -1.51
CA THR A 86 7.14 -4.50 -1.05
C THR A 86 7.82 -4.80 0.28
N ILE A 87 7.28 -5.75 1.05
CA ILE A 87 7.93 -6.24 2.27
C ILE A 87 9.33 -6.76 1.96
N GLU A 88 9.51 -7.51 0.87
CA GLU A 88 10.82 -8.01 0.47
C GLU A 88 11.82 -6.87 0.19
N GLN A 89 11.40 -5.80 -0.51
CA GLN A 89 12.25 -4.63 -0.74
C GLN A 89 12.64 -3.94 0.57
N VAL A 90 11.71 -3.77 1.50
CA VAL A 90 12.01 -3.17 2.81
C VAL A 90 12.99 -4.05 3.60
N GLN A 91 12.77 -5.37 3.63
CA GLN A 91 13.71 -6.29 4.30
C GLN A 91 15.12 -6.21 3.70
N LYS A 92 15.24 -6.08 2.37
CA LYS A 92 16.55 -5.89 1.70
C LYS A 92 17.25 -4.60 2.15
N GLN A 93 16.51 -3.51 2.38
CA GLN A 93 17.09 -2.26 2.89
C GLN A 93 17.57 -2.42 4.34
N LEU A 94 16.76 -3.04 5.20
CA LEU A 94 17.09 -3.24 6.62
C LEU A 94 18.25 -4.22 6.82
N ALA A 95 18.36 -5.24 5.96
CA ALA A 95 19.43 -6.23 6.02
C ALA A 95 20.84 -5.61 5.89
N ALA A 96 20.98 -4.47 5.21
CA ALA A 96 22.24 -3.74 5.11
C ALA A 96 22.79 -3.30 6.48
N HIS A 97 21.93 -3.19 7.48
CA HIS A 97 22.27 -2.82 8.86
C HIS A 97 22.02 -3.95 9.87
N ASN A 98 21.89 -5.20 9.41
CA ASN A 98 21.52 -6.36 10.24
C ASN A 98 20.19 -6.20 10.98
N GLN A 99 19.26 -5.44 10.39
CA GLN A 99 17.92 -5.20 10.91
C GLN A 99 16.88 -5.94 10.07
N PHE A 100 15.70 -6.13 10.62
CA PHE A 100 14.55 -6.66 9.89
C PHE A 100 13.25 -6.10 10.46
N LEU A 101 12.24 -5.96 9.61
CA LEU A 101 10.87 -5.64 10.00
C LEU A 101 10.16 -6.97 10.29
N PRO A 102 9.66 -7.24 11.51
CA PRO A 102 9.11 -8.55 11.87
C PRO A 102 7.69 -8.76 11.33
N LEU A 103 7.49 -8.54 10.02
CA LEU A 103 6.26 -8.78 9.28
C LEU A 103 6.52 -9.78 8.15
N ASP A 104 5.70 -10.83 8.10
CA ASP A 104 5.81 -11.94 7.16
C ASP A 104 4.46 -12.26 6.46
N PRO A 105 3.79 -11.28 5.83
CA PRO A 105 2.55 -11.56 5.12
C PRO A 105 2.78 -12.55 3.97
N PRO A 106 1.74 -13.32 3.58
CA PRO A 106 1.81 -14.16 2.39
C PRO A 106 2.24 -13.35 1.16
N ARG A 107 3.09 -13.95 0.32
CA ARG A 107 3.62 -13.34 -0.92
C ARG A 107 4.37 -12.02 -0.66
N ALA A 108 5.31 -12.01 0.30
CA ALA A 108 6.08 -10.83 0.71
C ALA A 108 6.84 -10.14 -0.45
N GLU A 109 7.16 -10.86 -1.52
CA GLU A 109 7.76 -10.36 -2.76
C GLU A 109 6.81 -9.48 -3.59
N ARG A 110 5.50 -9.53 -3.29
CA ARG A 110 4.46 -8.70 -3.92
C ARG A 110 3.70 -7.85 -2.91
N ALA A 111 3.53 -8.31 -1.69
CA ALA A 111 2.78 -7.59 -0.66
C ALA A 111 3.46 -6.25 -0.36
N THR A 112 2.74 -5.14 -0.56
CA THR A 112 3.25 -3.79 -0.32
C THR A 112 2.95 -3.33 1.10
N ILE A 113 3.75 -2.41 1.63
CA ILE A 113 3.55 -1.82 2.97
C ILE A 113 2.13 -1.28 3.13
N GLY A 114 1.64 -0.52 2.14
CA GLY A 114 0.27 0.00 2.15
C GLY A 114 -0.78 -1.09 2.13
N GLY A 115 -0.57 -2.17 1.37
CA GLY A 115 -1.49 -3.30 1.34
C GLY A 115 -1.54 -4.05 2.67
N VAL A 116 -0.39 -4.27 3.29
CA VAL A 116 -0.26 -4.91 4.61
C VAL A 116 -0.98 -4.08 5.68
N LEU A 117 -0.74 -2.77 5.72
CA LEU A 117 -1.41 -1.89 6.67
C LEU A 117 -2.92 -1.79 6.43
N ALA A 118 -3.38 -1.75 5.18
CA ALA A 118 -4.80 -1.68 4.85
C ALA A 118 -5.58 -2.95 5.22
N THR A 119 -4.92 -4.10 5.27
CA THR A 119 -5.57 -5.41 5.46
C THR A 119 -5.20 -6.12 6.76
N ASP A 120 -4.29 -5.54 7.55
CA ASP A 120 -3.64 -6.21 8.69
C ASP A 120 -3.10 -7.61 8.33
N ALA A 121 -2.61 -7.75 7.09
CA ALA A 121 -2.05 -9.00 6.59
C ALA A 121 -0.84 -9.42 7.43
N SER A 122 -0.84 -10.68 7.86
CA SER A 122 0.15 -11.19 8.80
C SER A 122 0.47 -12.65 8.54
N GLY A 123 1.66 -13.07 8.97
CA GLY A 123 2.09 -14.47 9.01
C GLY A 123 2.39 -14.93 10.44
N ALA A 124 3.26 -15.92 10.56
CA ALA A 124 3.57 -16.59 11.81
C ALA A 124 4.33 -15.68 12.80
N LEU A 125 5.11 -14.71 12.30
CA LEU A 125 5.86 -13.79 13.17
C LEU A 125 4.95 -12.96 14.08
N ARG A 126 3.69 -12.73 13.68
CA ARG A 126 2.69 -12.02 14.49
C ARG A 126 2.53 -12.61 15.89
N LEU A 127 2.68 -13.93 16.05
CA LEU A 127 2.54 -14.59 17.36
C LEU A 127 3.62 -14.19 18.37
N ARG A 128 4.79 -13.77 17.90
CA ARG A 128 5.91 -13.35 18.74
C ARG A 128 6.07 -11.83 18.79
N PHE A 129 5.85 -11.16 17.66
CA PHE A 129 6.21 -9.75 17.49
C PHE A 129 5.00 -8.81 17.43
N GLY A 130 3.78 -9.33 17.24
CA GLY A 130 2.57 -8.52 17.13
C GLY A 130 2.19 -8.13 15.70
N PRO A 131 1.06 -7.42 15.52
CA PRO A 131 0.55 -6.97 14.22
C PRO A 131 1.36 -5.81 13.62
N ALA A 132 1.11 -5.52 12.33
CA ALA A 132 1.74 -4.39 11.63
C ALA A 132 1.49 -3.03 12.29
N ARG A 133 0.36 -2.88 12.98
CA ARG A 133 0.01 -1.69 13.76
C ARG A 133 1.07 -1.34 14.81
N ASP A 134 1.66 -2.34 15.46
CA ASP A 134 2.60 -2.12 16.57
C ASP A 134 3.93 -1.52 16.08
N PHE A 135 4.22 -1.66 14.78
CA PHE A 135 5.41 -1.12 14.12
C PHE A 135 5.13 0.20 13.37
N THR A 136 3.91 0.72 13.44
CA THR A 136 3.50 1.93 12.69
C THR A 136 3.55 3.16 13.59
N LEU A 137 4.57 3.99 13.41
CA LEU A 137 4.74 5.24 14.18
C LEU A 137 3.89 6.40 13.65
N GLY A 138 3.65 6.42 12.34
CA GLY A 138 2.84 7.43 11.66
C GLY A 138 2.66 7.11 10.19
N MET A 139 1.72 7.78 9.54
CA MET A 139 1.42 7.63 8.12
C MET A 139 0.88 8.92 7.50
N ARG A 140 1.03 9.03 6.18
CA ARG A 140 0.33 10.02 5.37
C ARG A 140 -0.70 9.31 4.50
N VAL A 141 -1.93 9.82 4.47
CA VAL A 141 -3.06 9.20 3.77
C VAL A 141 -3.75 10.23 2.90
N VAL A 142 -4.13 9.85 1.69
CA VAL A 142 -5.01 10.65 0.84
C VAL A 142 -6.44 10.18 1.09
N ASN A 143 -7.32 11.08 1.53
CA ASN A 143 -8.73 10.76 1.76
C ASN A 143 -9.53 10.75 0.44
N ALA A 144 -10.82 10.41 0.52
CA ALA A 144 -11.71 10.35 -0.65
C ALA A 144 -11.91 11.68 -1.39
N HIS A 145 -11.50 12.82 -0.81
CA HIS A 145 -11.54 14.14 -1.46
C HIS A 145 -10.21 14.53 -2.12
N GLY A 146 -9.20 13.65 -2.06
CA GLY A 146 -7.85 13.95 -2.53
C GLY A 146 -7.04 14.81 -1.56
N THR A 147 -7.49 14.98 -0.31
CA THR A 147 -6.76 15.74 0.71
C THR A 147 -5.72 14.86 1.38
N LEU A 148 -4.48 15.35 1.47
CA LEU A 148 -3.42 14.70 2.23
C LEU A 148 -3.59 14.95 3.73
N ILE A 149 -3.59 13.87 4.51
CA ILE A 149 -3.72 13.86 5.96
C ILE A 149 -2.45 13.23 6.56
N LYS A 150 -1.93 13.81 7.64
CA LYS A 150 -0.85 13.23 8.45
C LYS A 150 -1.44 12.67 9.75
N CYS A 151 -1.11 11.43 10.08
CA CYS A 151 -1.55 10.75 11.30
C CYS A 151 -0.32 10.18 12.03
N GLY A 152 -0.08 10.58 13.28
CA GLY A 152 1.13 10.18 14.01
C GLY A 152 2.42 10.72 13.39
N GLY A 153 3.57 10.31 13.94
CA GLY A 153 4.91 10.76 13.53
C GLY A 153 5.36 12.06 14.17
#